data_AF-A0A6C0EJ55-F1
#
_entry.id   AF-A0A6C0EJ55-F1
#
_cell.length_a   1.000
_cell.length_b   1.000
_cell.length_c   1.000
_cell.angle_alpha   90.00
_cell.angle_beta   90.00
_cell.angle_gamma   90.00
#
_symmetry.space_group_name_H-M   'P 1'
#
loop_
_entity.id
_entity.type
_entity.pdbx_description
1 polymer ?
#
loop_
_entity_poly.entity_id
_entity_poly.type
_entity_poly.pdbx_seq_one_letter_code
_entity_poly.pdbx_strand_id
1 'polypeptide(L)'
;MKNIFNKKLFDKNQLSNICIFILIVLFSCLIIYQIYLAIIHKQDKNYSKLVEGFSMTNITPQGNVTCSSTTALPNNFYNIIITDISNIETLYNNVNGIGNQVNGIINTNNSNSSNTSVNTPTLNKITPPNTITSKSNAFDFCNVVNTNWHNINLINENINNIFDSLKQLPDGESATNNTTFTSLTNVNNIQCQNQQNVPINNVCQNENTNISNINALHANTISLNNAVSSLQNTQTTQANNQYKSASMISNSAGVNP
;
A
#
# COMPACT_ATOMS: atom_id res chain seq x y z
N MET A 1 16.52 -27.27 82.72
CA MET A 1 16.35 -26.09 81.85
C MET A 1 16.67 -26.43 80.40
N LYS A 2 15.73 -27.02 79.66
CA LYS A 2 15.87 -27.35 78.23
C LYS A 2 14.53 -27.02 77.55
N ASN A 3 14.59 -26.58 76.30
CA ASN A 3 13.47 -26.37 75.35
C ASN A 3 12.69 -25.04 75.36
N ILE A 4 13.36 -23.88 75.33
CA ILE A 4 12.71 -22.62 74.88
C ILE A 4 13.40 -22.00 73.65
N PHE A 5 14.67 -22.33 73.40
CA PHE A 5 15.42 -21.72 72.28
C PHE A 5 15.12 -22.29 70.89
N ASN A 6 14.67 -23.53 70.76
CA ASN A 6 14.42 -24.14 69.44
C ASN A 6 13.08 -23.76 68.81
N LYS A 7 12.07 -23.32 69.58
CA LYS A 7 10.75 -22.97 69.02
C LYS A 7 10.78 -21.61 68.28
N LYS A 8 11.50 -20.61 68.82
CA LYS A 8 11.64 -19.27 68.20
C LYS A 8 12.48 -19.25 66.92
N LEU A 9 13.46 -20.15 66.77
CA LEU A 9 14.27 -20.26 65.55
C LEU A 9 13.52 -20.98 64.41
N PHE A 10 12.69 -21.97 64.74
CA PHE A 10 11.90 -22.72 63.76
C PHE A 10 10.78 -21.86 63.14
N ASP A 11 10.10 -21.05 63.95
CA ASP A 11 9.03 -20.13 63.49
C ASP A 11 9.57 -19.01 62.58
N LYS A 12 10.80 -18.53 62.83
CA LYS A 12 11.43 -17.47 62.02
C LYS A 12 11.83 -17.95 60.62
N ASN A 13 12.36 -19.17 60.51
CA ASN A 13 12.71 -19.78 59.22
C ASN A 13 11.47 -20.17 58.40
N GLN A 14 10.42 -20.66 59.05
CA GLN A 14 9.13 -20.93 58.41
C GLN A 14 8.50 -19.64 57.84
N LEU A 15 8.45 -18.57 58.65
CA LEU A 15 7.92 -17.28 58.20
C LEU A 15 8.74 -16.67 57.05
N SER A 16 10.08 -16.73 57.12
CA SER A 16 10.95 -16.25 56.04
C SER A 16 10.75 -17.02 54.73
N ASN A 17 10.59 -18.36 54.81
CA ASN A 17 10.36 -19.18 53.63
C ASN A 17 8.98 -18.95 53.01
N ILE A 18 7.95 -18.72 53.83
CA ILE A 18 6.61 -18.34 53.37
C ILE A 18 6.64 -16.97 52.68
N CYS A 19 7.34 -15.98 53.25
CA CYS A 19 7.53 -14.66 52.63
C CYS A 19 8.25 -14.74 51.28
N ILE A 20 9.31 -15.56 51.17
CA ILE A 20 10.04 -15.77 49.92
C ILE A 20 9.13 -16.42 48.86
N PHE A 21 8.34 -17.42 49.25
CA PHE A 21 7.40 -18.07 48.34
C PHE A 21 6.33 -17.09 47.82
N ILE A 22 5.76 -16.25 48.70
CA ILE A 22 4.80 -15.20 48.31
C ILE A 22 5.44 -14.21 47.32
N LEU A 23 6.69 -13.81 47.53
CA LEU A 23 7.41 -12.92 46.62
C LEU A 23 7.64 -13.56 45.24
N ILE A 24 7.99 -14.84 45.18
CA ILE A 24 8.14 -15.57 43.92
C ILE A 24 6.80 -15.65 43.16
N VAL A 25 5.70 -15.91 43.86
CA VAL A 25 4.37 -15.95 43.26
C VAL A 25 3.96 -14.56 42.75
N LEU A 26 4.18 -13.50 43.53
CA LEU A 26 3.89 -12.12 43.11
C LEU A 26 4.73 -11.71 41.89
N PHE A 27 6.02 -12.09 41.87
CA PHE A 27 6.89 -11.81 40.73
C PHE A 27 6.44 -12.57 39.48
N SER A 28 5.99 -13.81 39.63
CA SER A 28 5.42 -14.61 38.54
C SER A 28 4.13 -14.00 38.00
N CYS A 29 3.23 -13.55 38.89
CA CYS A 29 2.00 -12.85 38.50
C CYS A 29 2.30 -11.52 37.77
N LEU A 30 3.32 -10.77 38.20
CA LEU A 30 3.76 -9.55 37.52
C LEU A 30 4.31 -9.85 36.13
N ILE A 31 5.10 -10.91 35.96
CA ILE A 31 5.59 -11.34 34.64
C ILE A 31 4.41 -11.69 33.73
N ILE A 32 3.46 -12.50 34.22
CA ILE A 32 2.25 -12.88 33.45
C ILE A 32 1.42 -11.64 33.09
N TYR A 33 1.24 -10.72 34.02
CA TYR A 33 0.50 -9.47 33.79
C TYR A 33 1.18 -8.56 32.76
N GLN A 34 2.51 -8.45 32.79
CA GLN A 34 3.27 -7.70 31.78
C GLN A 34 3.18 -8.35 30.39
N ILE A 35 3.19 -9.69 30.32
CA ILE A 35 2.98 -10.44 29.07
C ILE A 35 1.54 -10.22 28.56
N TYR A 36 0.54 -10.27 29.44
CA TYR A 36 -0.87 -10.01 29.11
C TYR A 36 -1.09 -8.59 28.59
N LEU A 37 -0.54 -7.57 29.26
CA LEU A 37 -0.56 -6.18 28.79
C LEU A 37 0.14 -6.03 27.43
N ALA A 38 1.29 -6.69 27.23
CA ALA A 38 1.99 -6.68 25.96
C ALA A 38 1.16 -7.31 24.83
N ILE A 39 0.37 -8.36 25.11
CA ILE A 39 -0.52 -9.00 24.13
C ILE A 39 -1.71 -8.09 23.80
N ILE A 40 -2.40 -7.53 24.81
CA ILE A 40 -3.58 -6.68 24.59
C ILE A 40 -3.23 -5.36 23.91
N HIS A 41 -2.17 -4.69 24.35
CA HIS A 41 -1.72 -3.45 23.69
C HIS A 41 -1.27 -3.69 22.24
N LYS A 42 -0.88 -4.93 21.88
CA LYS A 42 -0.59 -5.35 20.50
C LYS A 42 -1.86 -5.67 19.71
N GLN A 43 -2.90 -6.19 20.37
CA GLN A 43 -4.20 -6.52 19.76
C GLN A 43 -5.01 -5.27 19.36
N ASP A 44 -5.13 -4.28 20.25
CA ASP A 44 -6.03 -3.13 20.04
C ASP A 44 -5.52 -2.11 19.01
N LYS A 45 -4.20 -2.04 18.76
CA LYS A 45 -3.63 -1.00 17.89
C LYS A 45 -3.39 -1.41 16.43
N ASN A 46 -3.24 -2.70 16.13
CA ASN A 46 -2.73 -3.12 14.82
C ASN A 46 -3.71 -3.92 13.96
N TYR A 47 -4.65 -4.69 14.50
CA TYR A 47 -5.36 -5.69 13.69
C TYR A 47 -6.69 -5.23 13.11
N SER A 48 -7.40 -4.32 13.78
CA SER A 48 -8.69 -3.81 13.27
C SER A 48 -8.56 -2.84 12.09
N LYS A 49 -7.38 -2.24 11.87
CA LYS A 49 -7.14 -1.26 10.78
C LYS A 49 -6.54 -1.86 9.50
N LEU A 50 -6.13 -3.13 9.54
CA LEU A 50 -5.50 -3.80 8.39
C LEU A 50 -6.51 -4.44 7.43
N VAL A 51 -7.82 -4.43 7.75
CA VAL A 51 -8.85 -5.22 7.05
C VAL A 51 -9.87 -4.36 6.30
N GLU A 52 -9.78 -3.02 6.34
CA GLU A 52 -10.56 -2.19 5.42
C GLU A 52 -9.93 -2.28 4.01
N GLY A 53 -10.47 -3.22 3.22
CA GLY A 53 -10.07 -3.41 1.83
C GLY A 53 -10.23 -2.13 1.04
N PHE A 54 -9.17 -1.71 0.35
CA PHE A 54 -9.24 -0.59 -0.57
C PHE A 54 -10.09 -1.00 -1.77
N SER A 55 -11.24 -0.35 -1.95
CA SER A 55 -12.05 -0.53 -3.15
C SER A 55 -11.50 0.35 -4.27
N MET A 56 -10.96 -0.26 -5.32
CA MET A 56 -10.54 0.48 -6.51
C MET A 56 -11.76 1.03 -7.25
N THR A 57 -11.70 2.31 -7.61
CA THR A 57 -12.64 2.89 -8.58
C THR A 57 -12.24 2.48 -9.98
N ASN A 58 -13.20 2.03 -10.79
CA ASN A 58 -12.97 1.65 -12.19
C ASN A 58 -12.69 2.88 -13.06
N ILE A 59 -11.88 2.67 -14.10
CA ILE A 59 -11.72 3.65 -15.19
C ILE A 59 -12.75 3.38 -16.30
N THR A 60 -12.95 4.36 -17.18
CA THR A 60 -13.74 4.17 -18.40
C THR A 60 -12.81 3.76 -19.55
N PRO A 61 -12.90 2.53 -20.09
CA PRO A 61 -12.04 2.11 -21.19
C PRO A 61 -12.30 2.97 -22.43
N GLN A 62 -11.22 3.41 -23.07
CA GLN A 62 -11.29 4.16 -24.32
C GLN A 62 -10.72 3.35 -25.48
N GLY A 63 -11.37 3.48 -26.63
CA GLY A 63 -10.87 2.96 -27.90
C GLY A 63 -10.02 3.98 -28.64
N ASN A 64 -9.23 3.53 -29.61
CA ASN A 64 -8.35 4.41 -30.37
C ASN A 64 -9.13 5.49 -31.14
N VAL A 65 -8.54 6.68 -31.15
CA VAL A 65 -8.91 7.83 -31.97
C VAL A 65 -8.46 7.61 -33.41
N THR A 66 -9.38 7.77 -34.35
CA THR A 66 -9.04 7.81 -35.78
C THR A 66 -8.92 9.25 -36.23
N CYS A 67 -7.75 9.65 -36.73
CA CYS A 67 -7.54 10.97 -37.33
C CYS A 67 -7.42 10.83 -38.84
N SER A 68 -8.52 11.19 -39.53
CA SER A 68 -8.64 11.15 -40.98
C SER A 68 -8.21 12.46 -41.65
N SER A 69 -7.90 13.50 -40.87
CA SER A 69 -7.54 14.83 -41.36
C SER A 69 -6.18 15.25 -40.80
N THR A 70 -5.36 15.86 -41.65
CA THR A 70 -4.10 16.49 -41.26
C THR A 70 -4.28 17.93 -40.76
N THR A 71 -5.49 18.50 -40.92
CA THR A 71 -5.78 19.92 -40.68
C THR A 71 -6.78 20.16 -39.55
N ALA A 72 -7.47 19.12 -39.07
CA ALA A 72 -8.46 19.25 -38.00
C ALA A 72 -8.50 18.00 -37.12
N LEU A 73 -8.68 18.20 -35.81
CA LEU A 73 -8.91 17.12 -34.86
C LEU A 73 -10.32 16.52 -35.06
N PRO A 74 -10.52 15.23 -34.72
CA PRO A 74 -11.84 14.62 -34.71
C PRO A 74 -12.83 15.36 -33.81
N ASN A 75 -14.11 15.38 -34.19
CA ASN A 75 -15.15 16.08 -33.42
C ASN A 75 -15.33 15.54 -31.99
N ASN A 76 -14.96 14.29 -31.73
CA ASN A 76 -15.02 13.67 -30.40
C ASN A 76 -13.73 13.82 -29.58
N PHE A 77 -12.70 14.48 -30.12
CA PHE A 77 -11.38 14.57 -29.48
C PHE A 77 -11.45 15.22 -28.08
N TYR A 78 -12.30 16.23 -27.91
CA TYR A 78 -12.56 16.84 -26.61
C TYR A 78 -13.06 15.82 -25.56
N ASN A 79 -14.04 14.99 -25.92
CA ASN A 79 -14.62 14.01 -24.99
C ASN A 79 -13.61 12.94 -24.60
N ILE A 80 -12.75 12.55 -25.54
CA ILE A 80 -11.69 11.57 -25.33
C ILE A 80 -10.68 12.12 -24.31
N ILE A 81 -10.18 13.34 -24.53
CA ILE A 81 -9.19 13.96 -23.65
C ILE A 81 -9.76 14.18 -22.23
N ILE A 82 -11.01 14.62 -22.11
CA ILE A 82 -11.67 14.79 -20.81
C ILE A 82 -11.81 13.46 -20.07
N THR A 83 -12.16 12.39 -20.80
CA THR A 83 -12.26 11.05 -20.21
C THR A 83 -10.88 10.55 -19.77
N ASP A 84 -9.82 10.84 -20.53
CA ASP A 84 -8.44 10.48 -20.18
C ASP A 84 -7.95 11.24 -18.94
N ILE A 85 -8.26 12.53 -18.83
CA ILE A 85 -7.99 13.32 -17.62
C ILE A 85 -8.64 12.65 -16.40
N SER A 86 -9.92 12.30 -16.48
CA SER A 86 -10.64 11.66 -15.37
C SER A 86 -10.06 10.29 -15.03
N ASN A 87 -9.68 9.50 -16.05
CA ASN A 87 -9.04 8.20 -15.85
C ASN A 87 -7.67 8.35 -15.17
N ILE A 88 -6.84 9.32 -15.58
CA ILE A 88 -5.54 9.60 -14.98
C ILE A 88 -5.68 10.00 -13.52
N GLU A 89 -6.62 10.90 -13.20
CA GLU A 89 -6.91 11.28 -11.80
C GLU A 89 -7.38 10.08 -10.98
N THR A 90 -8.26 9.25 -11.54
CA THR A 90 -8.75 8.03 -10.88
C THR A 90 -7.62 7.04 -10.61
N LEU A 91 -6.77 6.78 -11.61
CA LEU A 91 -5.61 5.88 -11.47
C LEU A 91 -4.63 6.41 -10.43
N TYR A 92 -4.31 7.70 -10.47
CA TYR A 92 -3.44 8.32 -9.48
C TYR A 92 -4.00 8.16 -8.06
N ASN A 93 -5.30 8.41 -7.86
CA ASN A 93 -5.95 8.23 -6.56
C ASN A 93 -5.91 6.76 -6.10
N ASN A 94 -6.13 5.81 -7.01
CA ASN A 94 -6.01 4.38 -6.71
C ASN A 94 -4.60 4.00 -6.28
N VAL A 95 -3.59 4.40 -7.05
CA VAL A 95 -2.17 4.14 -6.74
C VAL A 95 -1.77 4.81 -5.43
N ASN A 96 -2.25 6.02 -5.16
CA ASN A 96 -2.02 6.71 -3.88
C ASN A 96 -2.67 5.99 -2.71
N GLY A 97 -3.90 5.49 -2.87
CA GLY A 97 -4.58 4.64 -1.88
C GLY A 97 -3.77 3.38 -1.56
N ILE A 98 -3.33 2.66 -2.59
CA ILE A 98 -2.49 1.46 -2.46
C ILE A 98 -1.16 1.79 -1.77
N GLY A 99 -0.48 2.88 -2.16
CA GLY A 99 0.76 3.32 -1.53
C GLY A 99 0.58 3.61 -0.04
N ASN A 100 -0.53 4.26 0.35
CA ASN A 100 -0.86 4.49 1.75
C ASN A 100 -1.11 3.17 2.53
N GLN A 101 -1.72 2.17 1.92
CA GLN A 101 -1.87 0.84 2.54
C GLN A 101 -0.52 0.18 2.78
N VAL A 102 0.37 0.19 1.78
CA VAL A 102 1.73 -0.37 1.92
C VAL A 102 2.51 0.37 3.02
N ASN A 103 2.39 1.70 3.09
CA ASN A 103 2.97 2.49 4.18
C ASN A 103 2.44 2.08 5.56
N GLY A 104 1.14 1.77 5.66
CA GLY A 104 0.54 1.24 6.88
C GLY A 104 1.13 -0.11 7.31
N ILE A 105 1.36 -1.01 6.34
CA ILE A 105 2.00 -2.32 6.58
C ILE A 105 3.45 -2.14 7.04
N ILE A 106 4.22 -1.27 6.36
CA ILE A 106 5.61 -0.94 6.74
C ILE A 106 5.67 -0.42 8.18
N ASN A 107 4.82 0.55 8.53
CA ASN A 107 4.80 1.14 9.87
C ASN A 107 4.47 0.10 10.97
N THR A 108 3.56 -0.84 10.66
CA THR A 108 3.22 -1.94 11.58
C THR A 108 4.41 -2.88 11.80
N ASN A 109 5.14 -3.21 10.73
CA ASN A 109 6.32 -4.07 10.81
C ASN A 109 7.51 -3.39 11.50
N ASN A 110 7.77 -2.11 11.22
CA ASN A 110 8.85 -1.35 11.86
C ASN A 110 8.61 -1.15 13.36
N SER A 111 7.36 -1.04 13.80
CA SER A 111 7.02 -0.99 15.23
C SER A 111 7.36 -2.30 15.98
N ASN A 112 7.59 -3.40 15.24
CA ASN A 112 7.83 -4.73 15.78
C ASN A 112 9.28 -5.25 15.53
N SER A 113 10.10 -4.53 14.75
CA SER A 113 11.46 -4.93 14.34
C SER A 113 12.44 -3.78 14.53
N SER A 114 13.51 -3.98 15.29
CA SER A 114 14.52 -2.94 15.56
C SER A 114 15.55 -2.75 14.43
N ASN A 115 15.57 -3.60 13.39
CA ASN A 115 16.77 -3.75 12.54
C ASN A 115 16.54 -3.68 11.01
N THR A 116 15.35 -3.40 10.50
CA THR A 116 15.12 -3.31 9.04
C THR A 116 14.47 -2.00 8.66
N SER A 117 15.27 -1.09 8.11
CA SER A 117 14.81 0.12 7.41
C SER A 117 14.17 -0.31 6.09
N VAL A 118 12.85 -0.48 6.05
CA VAL A 118 12.11 -0.69 4.80
C VAL A 118 11.84 0.67 4.16
N ASN A 119 12.10 0.80 2.85
CA ASN A 119 11.87 2.05 2.13
C ASN A 119 10.37 2.33 1.97
N THR A 120 9.92 3.46 2.51
CA THR A 120 8.60 4.00 2.26
C THR A 120 8.50 4.50 0.81
N PRO A 121 7.54 4.03 0.00
CA PRO A 121 7.35 4.56 -1.35
C PRO A 121 7.09 6.07 -1.31
N THR A 122 7.91 6.81 -2.06
CA THR A 122 7.66 8.24 -2.32
C THR A 122 6.73 8.34 -3.53
N LEU A 123 5.59 9.00 -3.33
CA LEU A 123 4.60 9.18 -4.38
C LEU A 123 4.73 10.57 -4.99
N ASN A 124 5.09 10.61 -6.27
CA ASN A 124 5.14 11.84 -7.04
C ASN A 124 3.72 12.31 -7.35
N LYS A 125 3.43 13.59 -7.10
CA LYS A 125 2.14 14.19 -7.45
C LYS A 125 2.05 14.38 -8.96
N ILE A 126 0.88 14.14 -9.52
CA ILE A 126 0.59 14.50 -10.91
C ILE A 126 0.47 16.02 -11.08
N THR A 127 0.71 16.48 -12.31
CA THR A 127 0.42 17.86 -12.71
C THR A 127 -1.10 18.02 -12.86
N PRO A 128 -1.72 19.10 -12.35
CA PRO A 128 -3.14 19.35 -12.53
C PRO A 128 -3.55 19.32 -14.01
N PRO A 129 -4.78 18.88 -14.34
CA PRO A 129 -5.24 18.87 -15.71
C PRO A 129 -5.26 20.29 -16.29
N ASN A 130 -4.85 20.42 -17.55
CA ASN A 130 -5.02 21.67 -18.28
C ASN A 130 -6.51 21.89 -18.59
N THR A 131 -6.99 23.12 -18.38
CA THR A 131 -8.36 23.48 -18.73
C THR A 131 -8.52 23.51 -20.25
N ILE A 132 -9.42 22.67 -20.77
CA ILE A 132 -9.82 22.65 -22.18
C ILE A 132 -11.34 22.75 -22.32
N THR A 133 -11.79 23.18 -23.50
CA THR A 133 -13.21 23.24 -23.86
C THR A 133 -13.43 22.62 -25.23
N SER A 134 -14.69 22.39 -25.61
CA SER A 134 -15.04 21.89 -26.95
C SER A 134 -14.64 22.84 -28.09
N LYS A 135 -14.28 24.11 -27.79
CA LYS A 135 -13.80 25.10 -28.75
C LYS A 135 -12.28 25.29 -28.72
N SER A 136 -11.55 24.56 -27.89
CA SER A 136 -10.09 24.62 -27.79
C SER A 136 -9.44 24.26 -29.12
N ASN A 137 -8.29 24.87 -29.40
CA ASN A 137 -7.57 24.64 -30.66
C ASN A 137 -6.59 23.45 -30.53
N ALA A 138 -5.98 23.05 -31.64
CA ALA A 138 -5.03 21.93 -31.66
C ALA A 138 -3.81 22.14 -30.75
N PHE A 139 -3.40 23.38 -30.51
CA PHE A 139 -2.29 23.72 -29.61
C PHE A 139 -2.66 23.44 -28.15
N ASP A 140 -3.85 23.82 -27.71
CA ASP A 140 -4.34 23.51 -26.36
C ASP A 140 -4.40 21.99 -26.14
N PHE A 141 -4.96 21.26 -27.11
CA PHE A 141 -5.02 19.80 -27.06
C PHE A 141 -3.63 19.15 -27.05
N CYS A 142 -2.70 19.64 -27.86
CA CYS A 142 -1.31 19.16 -27.87
C CYS A 142 -0.66 19.27 -26.49
N ASN A 143 -0.84 20.39 -25.80
CA ASN A 143 -0.32 20.58 -24.45
C ASN A 143 -0.96 19.59 -23.46
N VAL A 144 -2.27 19.33 -23.56
CA VAL A 144 -2.94 18.36 -22.70
C VAL A 144 -2.45 16.93 -22.96
N VAL A 145 -2.29 16.53 -24.23
CA VAL A 145 -1.74 15.22 -24.59
C VAL A 145 -0.35 15.01 -23.99
N ASN A 146 0.51 16.03 -24.03
CA ASN A 146 1.83 16.00 -23.41
C ASN A 146 1.77 15.95 -21.88
N THR A 147 0.88 16.73 -21.25
CA THR A 147 0.67 16.69 -19.80
C THR A 147 0.15 15.33 -19.35
N ASN A 148 -0.78 14.73 -20.09
CA ASN A 148 -1.30 13.39 -19.84
C ASN A 148 -0.19 12.34 -19.93
N TRP A 149 0.65 12.41 -20.96
CA TRP A 149 1.82 11.54 -21.09
C TRP A 149 2.77 11.64 -19.90
N HIS A 150 3.06 12.87 -19.45
CA HIS A 150 3.89 13.08 -18.27
C HIS A 150 3.27 12.46 -17.01
N ASN A 151 1.98 12.69 -16.78
CA ASN A 151 1.27 12.13 -15.63
C ASN A 151 1.21 10.60 -15.66
N ILE A 152 1.04 9.99 -16.84
CA ILE A 152 1.10 8.54 -17.05
C ILE A 152 2.44 7.98 -16.57
N ASN A 153 3.56 8.62 -16.94
CA ASN A 153 4.89 8.20 -16.49
C ASN A 153 5.05 8.32 -14.97
N LEU A 154 4.58 9.41 -14.37
CA LEU A 154 4.63 9.58 -12.91
C LEU A 154 3.81 8.49 -12.18
N ILE A 155 2.63 8.13 -12.70
CA ILE A 155 1.83 7.04 -12.14
C ILE A 155 2.57 5.71 -12.27
N ASN A 156 3.21 5.45 -13.41
CA ASN A 156 4.01 4.24 -13.62
C ASN A 156 5.20 4.15 -12.64
N GLU A 157 5.93 5.25 -12.45
CA GLU A 157 7.00 5.35 -11.47
C GLU A 157 6.49 5.06 -10.05
N ASN A 158 5.34 5.64 -9.68
CA ASN A 158 4.72 5.38 -8.39
C ASN A 158 4.34 3.90 -8.21
N ILE A 159 3.78 3.25 -9.25
CA ILE A 159 3.48 1.81 -9.23
C ILE A 159 4.76 0.99 -8.97
N ASN A 160 5.84 1.29 -9.69
CA ASN A 160 7.11 0.58 -9.55
C ASN A 160 7.71 0.81 -8.16
N ASN A 161 7.70 2.05 -7.66
CA ASN A 161 8.18 2.37 -6.32
C ASN A 161 7.42 1.60 -5.23
N ILE A 162 6.09 1.54 -5.32
CA ILE A 162 5.26 0.77 -4.38
C ILE A 162 5.59 -0.72 -4.48
N PHE A 163 5.72 -1.25 -5.71
CA PHE A 163 6.03 -2.65 -5.94
C PHE A 163 7.40 -3.05 -5.37
N ASP A 164 8.42 -2.21 -5.55
CA ASP A 164 9.75 -2.47 -5.01
C ASP A 164 9.78 -2.38 -3.47
N SER A 165 9.03 -1.44 -2.88
CA SER A 165 8.83 -1.40 -1.44
C SER A 165 8.07 -2.63 -0.92
N LEU A 166 7.07 -3.12 -1.66
CA LEU A 166 6.31 -4.31 -1.32
C LEU A 166 7.21 -5.55 -1.28
N LYS A 167 8.13 -5.70 -2.25
CA LYS A 167 9.10 -6.81 -2.29
C LYS A 167 10.01 -6.88 -1.07
N GLN A 168 10.36 -5.73 -0.49
CA GLN A 168 11.25 -5.64 0.66
C GLN A 168 10.58 -6.04 1.99
N LEU A 169 9.25 -6.17 2.01
CA LEU A 169 8.52 -6.60 3.19
C LEU A 169 8.67 -8.11 3.43
N PRO A 170 8.53 -8.58 4.69
CA PRO A 170 8.40 -10.01 4.97
C PRO A 170 7.27 -10.63 4.15
N ASP A 171 7.56 -11.72 3.44
CA ASP A 171 6.68 -12.39 2.46
C ASP A 171 6.33 -11.58 1.19
N GLY A 172 6.93 -10.40 1.02
CA GLY A 172 6.72 -9.51 -0.13
C GLY A 172 7.14 -10.12 -1.47
N GLU A 173 8.28 -10.81 -1.51
CA GLU A 173 8.75 -11.51 -2.71
C GLU A 173 7.78 -12.62 -3.15
N SER A 174 7.19 -13.35 -2.19
CA SER A 174 6.17 -14.36 -2.49
C SER A 174 4.86 -13.73 -2.97
N ALA A 175 4.45 -12.62 -2.38
CA ALA A 175 3.24 -11.90 -2.76
C ALA A 175 3.33 -11.25 -4.16
N THR A 176 4.55 -10.96 -4.62
CA THR A 176 4.81 -10.30 -5.92
C THR A 176 5.23 -11.26 -7.04
N ASN A 177 5.45 -12.53 -6.72
CA ASN A 177 6.05 -13.50 -7.65
C ASN A 177 5.23 -13.76 -8.92
N ASN A 178 3.91 -13.56 -8.85
CA ASN A 178 2.99 -13.71 -9.98
C ASN A 178 2.47 -12.37 -10.53
N THR A 179 3.06 -11.25 -10.09
CA THR A 179 2.66 -9.92 -10.56
C THR A 179 3.41 -9.60 -11.84
N THR A 180 2.67 -9.44 -12.94
CA THR A 180 3.23 -9.00 -14.23
C THR A 180 2.71 -7.62 -14.55
N PHE A 181 3.61 -6.69 -14.87
CA PHE A 181 3.24 -5.37 -15.37
C PHE A 181 3.35 -5.32 -16.89
N THR A 182 2.28 -4.84 -17.51
CA THR A 182 2.26 -4.47 -18.92
C THR A 182 3.17 -3.28 -19.12
N SER A 183 4.11 -3.39 -20.05
CA SER A 183 5.03 -2.30 -20.38
C SER A 183 4.29 -1.13 -21.02
N LEU A 184 4.71 0.09 -20.70
CA LEU A 184 4.21 1.28 -21.37
C LEU A 184 4.92 1.49 -22.69
N THR A 185 4.18 2.00 -23.67
CA THR A 185 4.75 2.42 -24.95
C THR A 185 5.29 3.83 -24.81
N ASN A 186 6.56 4.02 -25.14
CA ASN A 186 7.18 5.34 -25.13
C ASN A 186 6.58 6.24 -26.21
N VAL A 187 6.42 7.51 -25.86
CA VAL A 187 5.91 8.53 -26.76
C VAL A 187 6.98 9.60 -26.99
N ASN A 188 7.13 10.02 -28.25
CA ASN A 188 7.92 11.20 -28.55
C ASN A 188 7.18 12.44 -28.05
N ASN A 189 7.83 13.27 -27.24
CA ASN A 189 7.27 14.53 -26.78
C ASN A 189 6.92 15.40 -28.01
N ILE A 190 5.65 15.78 -28.18
CA ILE A 190 5.27 16.64 -29.31
C ILE A 190 5.79 18.03 -29.00
N GLN A 191 6.58 18.57 -29.91
CA GLN A 191 6.90 19.99 -29.93
C GLN A 191 5.62 20.76 -30.28
N CYS A 192 4.85 21.16 -29.27
CA CYS A 192 3.70 22.07 -29.44
C CYS A 192 4.23 23.49 -29.70
N GLN A 193 4.79 23.74 -30.89
CA GLN A 193 5.41 25.03 -31.23
C GLN A 193 4.38 25.98 -31.88
N ASN A 194 3.95 26.99 -31.12
CA ASN A 194 3.05 28.09 -31.48
C ASN A 194 1.71 27.68 -32.13
N GLN A 195 0.69 28.54 -32.02
CA GLN A 195 -0.70 28.23 -32.40
C GLN A 195 -0.92 27.79 -33.86
N GLN A 196 0.05 28.02 -34.77
CA GLN A 196 -0.16 27.87 -36.21
C GLN A 196 0.33 26.56 -36.84
N ASN A 197 1.15 25.75 -36.16
CA ASN A 197 1.84 24.62 -36.82
C ASN A 197 1.87 23.31 -36.00
N VAL A 198 0.79 23.01 -35.28
CA VAL A 198 0.68 21.75 -34.54
C VAL A 198 0.39 20.60 -35.51
N PRO A 199 1.27 19.58 -35.61
CA PRO A 199 1.03 18.43 -36.49
C PRO A 199 -0.09 17.56 -35.91
N ILE A 200 -1.32 17.72 -36.42
CA ILE A 200 -2.54 17.04 -35.94
C ILE A 200 -2.36 15.52 -35.88
N ASN A 201 -1.71 14.93 -36.89
CA ASN A 201 -1.42 13.49 -36.90
C ASN A 201 -0.61 13.04 -35.69
N ASN A 202 0.39 13.82 -35.26
CA ASN A 202 1.22 13.47 -34.11
C ASN A 202 0.41 13.61 -32.81
N VAL A 203 -0.40 14.66 -32.68
CA VAL A 203 -1.31 14.83 -31.53
C VAL A 203 -2.21 13.61 -31.37
N CYS A 204 -2.79 13.12 -32.47
CA CYS A 204 -3.62 11.93 -32.46
C CYS A 204 -2.87 10.62 -32.17
N GLN A 205 -1.68 10.43 -32.75
CA GLN A 205 -0.87 9.24 -32.50
C GLN A 205 -0.43 9.17 -31.04
N ASN A 206 -0.01 10.29 -30.46
CA ASN A 206 0.32 10.38 -29.05
C ASN A 206 -0.89 10.14 -28.18
N GLU A 207 -2.06 10.67 -28.54
CA GLU A 207 -3.29 10.42 -27.79
C GLU A 207 -3.67 8.93 -27.81
N ASN A 208 -3.56 8.26 -28.96
CA ASN A 208 -3.75 6.80 -29.01
C ASN A 208 -2.77 6.05 -28.12
N THR A 209 -1.55 6.57 -27.99
CA THR A 209 -0.56 5.97 -27.10
C THR A 209 -0.89 6.23 -25.64
N ASN A 210 -1.39 7.43 -25.29
CA ASN A 210 -1.92 7.74 -23.96
C ASN A 210 -3.07 6.80 -23.58
N ILE A 211 -4.07 6.63 -24.46
CA ILE A 211 -5.19 5.72 -24.26
C ILE A 211 -4.68 4.28 -23.97
N SER A 212 -3.77 3.79 -24.81
CA SER A 212 -3.18 2.46 -24.61
C SER A 212 -2.43 2.34 -23.27
N ASN A 213 -1.67 3.38 -22.91
CA ASN A 213 -0.90 3.40 -21.66
C ASN A 213 -1.80 3.53 -20.43
N ILE A 214 -2.91 4.26 -20.50
CA ILE A 214 -3.91 4.34 -19.42
C ILE A 214 -4.53 2.96 -19.17
N ASN A 215 -4.89 2.23 -20.24
CA ASN A 215 -5.40 0.87 -20.12
C ASN A 215 -4.36 -0.09 -19.52
N ALA A 216 -3.08 0.03 -19.93
CA ALA A 216 -1.99 -0.74 -19.35
C ALA A 216 -1.76 -0.40 -17.86
N LEU A 217 -1.78 0.88 -17.49
CA LEU A 217 -1.66 1.34 -16.10
C LEU A 217 -2.82 0.84 -15.24
N HIS A 218 -4.04 0.77 -15.77
CA HIS A 218 -5.16 0.18 -15.06
C HIS A 218 -4.91 -1.30 -14.72
N ALA A 219 -4.47 -2.09 -15.70
CA ALA A 219 -4.12 -3.49 -15.48
C ALA A 219 -2.96 -3.65 -14.47
N ASN A 220 -1.94 -2.78 -14.55
CA ASN A 220 -0.83 -2.78 -13.60
C ASN A 220 -1.28 -2.41 -12.19
N THR A 221 -2.18 -1.44 -12.05
CA THR A 221 -2.76 -1.00 -10.77
C THR A 221 -3.56 -2.14 -10.13
N ILE A 222 -4.37 -2.87 -10.91
CA ILE A 222 -5.08 -4.07 -10.44
C ILE A 222 -4.09 -5.13 -9.95
N SER A 223 -3.06 -5.40 -10.75
CA SER A 223 -2.04 -6.41 -10.43
C SER A 223 -1.26 -6.05 -9.15
N LEU A 224 -0.94 -4.77 -8.96
CA LEU A 224 -0.32 -4.27 -7.74
C LEU A 224 -1.25 -4.42 -6.53
N ASN A 225 -2.52 -4.05 -6.67
CA ASN A 225 -3.51 -4.18 -5.59
C ASN A 225 -3.69 -5.65 -5.15
N ASN A 226 -3.68 -6.58 -6.11
CA ASN A 226 -3.74 -8.02 -5.84
C ASN A 226 -2.51 -8.50 -5.07
N ALA A 227 -1.32 -8.00 -5.41
CA ALA A 227 -0.08 -8.33 -4.68
C ALA A 227 -0.15 -7.84 -3.22
N VAL A 228 -0.61 -6.60 -3.00
CA VAL A 228 -0.80 -6.04 -1.66
C VAL A 228 -1.82 -6.87 -0.87
N SER A 229 -2.94 -7.23 -1.48
CA SER A 229 -3.98 -8.06 -0.85
C SER A 229 -3.45 -9.45 -0.50
N SER A 230 -2.65 -10.06 -1.37
CA SER A 230 -1.99 -11.36 -1.13
C SER A 230 -1.03 -11.29 0.06
N LEU A 231 -0.25 -10.21 0.16
CA LEU A 231 0.65 -9.98 1.29
C LEU A 231 -0.14 -9.86 2.60
N GLN A 232 -1.18 -9.03 2.61
CA GLN A 232 -2.04 -8.83 3.78
C GLN A 232 -2.65 -10.16 4.24
N ASN A 233 -3.21 -10.95 3.32
CA ASN A 233 -3.79 -12.26 3.65
C ASN A 233 -2.75 -13.23 4.25
N THR A 234 -1.53 -13.23 3.71
CA THR A 234 -0.43 -14.07 4.22
C THR A 234 -0.06 -13.67 5.65
N GLN A 235 0.14 -12.37 5.89
CA GLN A 235 0.49 -11.85 7.20
C GLN A 235 -0.64 -12.04 8.23
N THR A 236 -1.90 -11.86 7.84
CA THR A 236 -3.06 -12.14 8.70
C THR A 236 -3.16 -13.62 9.06
N THR A 237 -2.94 -14.53 8.09
CA THR A 237 -2.98 -15.97 8.34
C THR A 237 -1.87 -16.40 9.30
N GLN A 238 -0.65 -15.89 9.10
CA GLN A 238 0.47 -16.16 10.02
C GLN A 238 0.18 -15.64 11.42
N ALA A 239 -0.34 -14.42 11.56
CA ALA A 239 -0.72 -13.84 12.84
C ALA A 239 -1.79 -14.68 13.56
N ASN A 240 -2.82 -15.12 12.84
CA ASN A 240 -3.87 -15.99 13.38
C ASN A 240 -3.33 -17.35 13.83
N ASN A 241 -2.40 -17.94 13.07
CA ASN A 241 -1.75 -19.20 13.43
C ASN A 241 -0.85 -19.05 14.67
N GLN A 242 -0.12 -17.94 14.79
CA GLN A 242 0.66 -17.61 15.98
C GLN A 242 -0.25 -17.43 17.20
N TYR A 243 -1.35 -16.70 17.05
CA TYR A 243 -2.35 -16.53 18.12
C TYR A 243 -2.95 -17.87 18.57
N LYS A 244 -3.38 -18.71 17.62
CA LYS A 244 -3.93 -20.03 17.91
C LYS A 244 -2.91 -20.90 18.65
N SER A 245 -1.65 -20.87 18.23
CA SER A 245 -0.57 -21.62 18.88
C SER A 245 -0.32 -21.10 20.30
N ALA A 246 -0.28 -19.77 20.50
CA ALA A 246 -0.14 -19.17 21.83
C ALA A 246 -1.32 -19.50 22.75
N SER A 247 -2.55 -19.48 22.23
CA SER A 247 -3.76 -19.87 22.96
C SER A 247 -3.74 -21.36 23.34
N MET A 248 -3.28 -22.24 22.45
CA MET A 248 -3.10 -23.66 22.75
C MET A 248 -2.07 -23.88 23.86
N ILE A 249 -0.95 -23.14 23.82
CA ILE A 249 0.07 -23.18 24.88
C ILE A 249 -0.52 -22.71 26.22
N SER A 250 -1.24 -21.58 26.23
CA SER A 250 -1.92 -21.04 27.43
C SER A 250 -2.88 -22.05 28.06
N ASN A 251 -3.74 -22.66 27.23
CA ASN A 251 -4.69 -23.68 27.67
C ASN A 251 -3.97 -24.94 28.19
N SER A 252 -2.87 -25.35 27.55
CA SER A 252 -2.07 -26.50 28.01
C SER A 252 -1.29 -26.22 29.30
N ALA A 253 -0.97 -24.95 29.58
CA ALA A 253 -0.32 -24.49 30.80
C ALA A 253 -1.31 -24.23 31.95
N GLY A 254 -2.62 -24.47 31.76
CA GLY A 254 -3.66 -24.23 32.77
C GLY A 254 -3.95 -22.75 33.01
N VAL A 255 -3.44 -21.86 32.17
CA VAL A 255 -3.74 -20.42 32.18
C VAL A 255 -4.87 -20.22 31.18
N ASN A 256 -6.11 -20.36 31.63
CA ASN A 256 -7.26 -19.97 30.80
C ASN A 256 -7.14 -18.45 30.53
N PRO A 257 -7.43 -17.99 29.30
CA PRO A 257 -7.50 -16.56 28.99
C PRO A 257 -8.55 -15.84 29.85
#